data_AF-A0A109RDS9-F1
#
_entry.id   AF-A0A109RDS9-F1
#
_cell.length_a   1.000
_cell.length_b   1.000
_cell.length_c   1.000
_cell.angle_alpha   90.00
_cell.angle_beta   90.00
_cell.angle_gamma   90.00
#
_symmetry.space_group_name_H-M   'P 1'
#
loop_
_entity.id
_entity.type
_entity.pdbx_description
1 polymer ?
#
loop_
_entity_poly.entity_id
_entity_poly.type
_entity_poly.pdbx_seq_one_letter_code
_entity_poly.pdbx_strand_id
1 'polypeptide(L)'
;MKLGARTIKTGIGVMVAIIISSLLPHIDPTMPAFTVVLTMQQSVGKTWESMSNRIIAAFMGGLCAVIMTTLFGRNAGIIGLTVIIFIVLMNSMKLSNAISIAAMTVVIIMLSPFDSDQEIILTASKRVIESLLGVIIAFLVNLFILPPKYDAVVYDEINTTNTEISIRLRAILRKNGEYSTLNSDLSWARHKIRHIQELFELLKEERVWRGKGITEFKRKLVILRSFIQALNHSTRLLRLLHEHTNVVFELPDSLRLEIRERIETLCAAHEQIFLKFDGRISPTEVNFFQSTSQYRQHLIDNMFKAARLSEDETDTSQLERSNAIILITSTIIRYEESLMRLNMLVRSYHLHHVDDKFQADSLKGLEK
;
A
#
# COMPACT_ATOMS: atom_id res chain seq x y z
N MET A 1 -10.76 5.73 19.41
CA MET A 1 -9.84 6.28 18.39
C MET A 1 -8.46 5.71 18.66
N LYS A 2 -7.92 4.84 17.81
CA LYS A 2 -6.57 4.28 18.01
C LYS A 2 -5.54 5.33 17.58
N LEU A 3 -4.67 5.79 18.49
CA LEU A 3 -3.57 6.68 18.15
C LEU A 3 -2.64 5.95 17.17
N GLY A 4 -2.48 6.50 15.97
CA GLY A 4 -1.60 5.89 14.96
C GLY A 4 -0.14 5.99 15.38
N ALA A 5 0.68 4.98 15.03
CA ALA A 5 2.12 4.97 15.30
C ALA A 5 2.84 6.24 14.81
N ARG A 6 2.33 6.86 13.73
CA ARG A 6 2.81 8.16 13.25
C ARG A 6 2.67 9.27 14.29
N THR A 7 1.53 9.37 14.96
CA THR A 7 1.29 10.42 15.95
C THR A 7 2.24 10.29 17.13
N ILE A 8 2.46 9.07 17.60
CA ILE A 8 3.36 8.76 18.71
C ILE A 8 4.81 9.12 18.35
N LYS A 9 5.32 8.64 17.21
CA LYS A 9 6.70 8.94 16.79
C LYS A 9 6.90 10.42 16.50
N THR A 10 5.91 11.14 15.96
CA THR A 10 5.98 12.60 15.80
C THR A 10 6.14 13.28 17.15
N GLY A 11 5.33 12.92 18.16
CA GLY A 11 5.44 13.48 19.50
C GLY A 11 6.80 13.23 20.15
N ILE A 12 7.31 12.00 20.07
CA ILE A 12 8.65 11.67 20.56
C ILE A 12 9.72 12.44 19.80
N GLY A 13 9.58 12.58 18.48
CA GLY A 13 10.54 13.33 17.67
C GLY A 13 10.59 14.81 18.04
N VAL A 14 9.45 15.43 18.32
CA VAL A 14 9.40 16.81 18.82
C VAL A 14 10.09 16.92 20.18
N MET A 15 9.82 15.99 21.10
CA MET A 15 10.47 15.95 22.40
C MET A 15 12.00 15.87 22.25
N VAL A 16 12.49 14.94 21.42
CA VAL A 16 13.92 14.76 21.15
C VAL A 16 14.51 16.01 20.49
N ALA A 17 13.80 16.65 19.55
CA ALA A 17 14.25 17.88 18.92
C ALA A 17 14.44 19.02 19.92
N ILE A 18 13.47 19.22 20.82
CA ILE A 18 13.55 20.27 21.84
C ILE A 18 14.73 19.98 22.79
N ILE A 19 14.87 18.74 23.28
CA ILE A 19 15.96 18.38 24.18
C ILE A 19 17.31 18.62 23.51
N ILE A 20 17.54 18.07 22.31
CA ILE A 20 18.83 18.20 21.62
C ILE A 20 19.13 19.66 21.29
N SER A 21 18.17 20.40 20.73
CA SER A 21 18.38 21.82 20.38
C SER A 21 18.64 22.70 21.59
N SER A 22 17.98 22.45 22.73
CA SER A 22 18.20 23.20 23.97
C SER A 22 19.59 23.00 24.58
N LEU A 23 20.27 21.90 24.24
CA LEU A 23 21.63 21.62 24.68
C LEU A 23 22.69 22.29 23.79
N LEU A 24 22.32 22.72 22.58
CA LEU A 24 23.24 23.37 21.65
C LEU A 24 23.19 24.90 21.83
N PRO A 25 24.34 25.56 22.00
CA PRO A 25 24.37 27.01 22.08
C PRO A 25 23.94 27.63 20.73
N HIS A 26 23.17 28.71 20.79
CA HIS A 26 22.72 29.51 19.63
C HIS A 26 21.73 28.84 18.68
N ILE A 27 21.05 27.77 19.09
CA ILE A 27 19.96 27.13 18.34
C ILE A 27 18.64 27.42 19.06
N ASP A 28 17.67 27.97 18.34
CA ASP A 28 16.31 28.15 18.84
C ASP A 28 15.54 26.81 18.72
N PRO A 29 15.06 26.22 19.83
CA PRO A 29 14.34 24.95 19.81
C PRO A 29 13.05 24.92 19.00
N THR A 30 12.45 26.09 18.74
CA THR A 30 11.18 26.19 18.01
C THR A 30 11.30 25.67 16.59
N MET A 31 12.36 26.04 15.86
CA MET A 31 12.53 25.66 14.45
C MET A 31 12.73 24.15 14.27
N PRO A 32 13.69 23.48 14.96
CA PRO A 32 13.85 22.04 14.87
C PRO A 32 12.56 21.28 15.22
N ALA A 33 11.81 21.74 16.23
CA ALA A 33 10.53 21.13 16.61
C ALA A 33 9.49 21.22 15.48
N PHE A 34 9.29 22.41 14.89
CA PHE A 34 8.40 22.59 13.73
C PHE A 34 8.85 21.73 12.54
N THR A 35 10.15 21.71 12.26
CA THR A 35 10.70 20.92 11.18
C THR A 35 10.45 19.43 11.39
N VAL A 36 10.55 18.91 12.62
CA VAL A 36 10.23 17.50 12.89
C VAL A 36 8.77 17.17 12.57
N VAL A 37 7.82 17.97 13.07
CA VAL A 37 6.39 17.75 12.84
C VAL A 37 6.09 17.65 11.35
N LEU A 38 6.69 18.55 10.58
CA LEU A 38 6.42 18.66 9.15
C LEU A 38 7.23 17.66 8.30
N THR A 39 8.35 17.14 8.81
CA THR A 39 9.20 16.17 8.11
C THR A 39 8.77 14.72 8.39
N MET A 40 8.06 14.46 9.50
CA MET A 40 7.67 13.11 9.89
C MET A 40 6.62 12.50 8.91
N GLN A 41 7.05 11.49 8.15
CA GLN A 41 6.19 10.78 7.18
C GLN A 41 5.72 9.41 7.71
N GLN A 42 4.83 8.76 6.95
CA GLN A 42 4.29 7.43 7.27
C GLN A 42 5.34 6.31 7.12
N SER A 43 6.22 6.40 6.11
CA SER A 43 7.30 5.44 5.87
C SER A 43 8.68 6.09 6.04
N VAL A 44 9.69 5.25 6.33
CA VAL A 44 11.09 5.67 6.41
C VAL A 44 11.60 6.11 5.03
N GLY A 45 11.22 5.39 3.97
CA GLY A 45 11.56 5.74 2.59
C GLY A 45 11.10 7.14 2.18
N LYS A 46 9.82 7.48 2.43
CA LYS A 46 9.32 8.85 2.19
C LYS A 46 10.00 9.89 3.06
N THR A 47 10.41 9.54 4.28
CA THR A 47 11.15 10.47 5.15
C THR A 47 12.55 10.72 4.61
N TRP A 48 13.21 9.71 4.03
CA TRP A 48 14.51 9.87 3.37
C TRP A 48 14.44 10.78 2.15
N GLU A 49 13.50 10.53 1.23
CA GLU A 49 13.28 11.39 0.06
C GLU A 49 12.90 12.81 0.48
N SER A 50 12.04 12.93 1.50
CA SER A 50 11.68 14.24 2.05
C SER A 50 12.89 14.94 2.67
N MET A 51 13.76 14.20 3.37
CA MET A 51 14.99 14.73 3.95
C MET A 51 15.91 15.32 2.88
N SER A 52 16.25 14.57 1.82
CA SER A 52 17.12 15.09 0.76
C SER A 52 16.55 16.36 0.12
N ASN A 53 15.24 16.36 -0.16
CA ASN A 53 14.57 17.49 -0.76
C ASN A 53 14.56 18.71 0.18
N ARG A 54 14.38 18.50 1.49
CA ARG A 54 14.36 19.56 2.51
C ARG A 54 15.73 20.16 2.76
N ILE A 55 16.79 19.34 2.75
CA ILE A 55 18.16 19.83 2.87
C ILE A 55 18.43 20.83 1.74
N ILE A 56 18.18 20.45 0.48
CA ILE A 56 18.37 21.34 -0.67
C ILE A 56 17.49 22.58 -0.56
N ALA A 57 16.21 22.41 -0.21
CA ALA A 57 15.26 23.51 -0.10
C ALA A 57 15.66 24.52 0.99
N ALA A 58 16.17 24.07 2.13
CA ALA A 58 16.63 24.93 3.21
C ALA A 58 17.84 25.78 2.77
N PHE A 59 18.83 25.16 2.13
CA PHE A 59 20.00 25.87 1.59
C PHE A 59 19.59 26.90 0.54
N MET A 60 18.75 26.51 -0.43
CA MET A 60 18.26 27.41 -1.49
C MET A 60 17.41 28.54 -0.92
N GLY A 61 16.58 28.28 0.08
CA GLY A 61 15.76 29.28 0.75
C GLY A 61 16.62 30.31 1.49
N GLY A 62 17.61 29.85 2.25
CA GLY A 62 18.57 30.74 2.92
C GLY A 62 19.33 31.62 1.93
N LEU A 63 19.84 31.03 0.84
CA LEU A 63 20.58 31.76 -0.20
C LEU A 63 19.69 32.80 -0.90
N CYS A 64 18.47 32.41 -1.28
CA CYS A 64 17.53 33.31 -1.96
C CYS A 64 17.11 34.48 -1.07
N ALA A 65 16.85 34.21 0.22
CA ALA A 65 16.52 35.25 1.20
C ALA A 65 17.68 36.26 1.35
N VAL A 66 18.92 35.78 1.52
CA VAL A 66 20.10 36.64 1.64
C VAL A 66 20.27 37.52 0.40
N ILE A 67 20.23 36.94 -0.81
CA ILE A 67 20.42 37.68 -2.06
C ILE A 67 19.33 38.75 -2.26
N MET A 68 18.06 38.38 -2.05
CA MET A 68 16.96 39.31 -2.29
C MET A 68 16.91 40.43 -1.24
N THR A 69 17.21 40.13 0.02
CA THR A 69 17.27 41.15 1.07
C THR A 69 18.42 42.12 0.86
N THR A 70 19.61 41.66 0.44
CA THR A 70 20.76 42.55 0.21
C THR A 70 20.58 43.43 -1.03
N LEU A 71 19.96 42.91 -2.10
CA LEU A 71 19.78 43.67 -3.35
C LEU A 71 18.61 44.65 -3.30
N PHE A 72 17.49 44.27 -2.69
CA PHE A 72 16.24 45.04 -2.77
C PHE A 72 15.75 45.57 -1.42
N GLY A 73 16.21 45.01 -0.29
CA GLY A 73 15.76 45.36 1.05
C GLY A 73 14.56 44.53 1.55
N ARG A 74 13.85 45.02 2.57
CA ARG A 74 12.85 44.27 3.36
C ARG A 74 11.39 44.71 3.16
N ASN A 75 11.05 45.33 2.04
CA ASN A 75 9.67 45.77 1.84
C ASN A 75 8.73 44.57 1.65
N ALA A 76 7.48 44.67 2.12
CA ALA A 76 6.49 43.59 2.01
C ALA A 76 6.33 43.08 0.55
N GLY A 77 6.37 43.99 -0.43
CA GLY A 77 6.34 43.64 -1.85
C GLY A 77 7.54 42.81 -2.30
N ILE A 78 8.74 43.08 -1.78
CA ILE A 78 9.96 42.33 -2.11
C ILE A 78 9.92 40.94 -1.48
N ILE A 79 9.44 40.81 -0.25
CA ILE A 79 9.28 39.51 0.41
C ILE A 79 8.30 38.64 -0.40
N GLY A 80 7.15 39.20 -0.78
CA GLY A 80 6.17 38.50 -1.63
C GLY A 80 6.75 38.08 -2.97
N LEU A 81 7.46 38.98 -3.65
CA LEU A 81 8.13 38.69 -4.92
C LEU A 81 9.19 37.58 -4.77
N THR A 82 9.98 37.64 -3.70
CA THR A 82 11.01 36.65 -3.38
C THR A 82 10.41 35.27 -3.20
N VAL A 83 9.28 35.16 -2.48
CA VAL A 83 8.57 33.88 -2.33
C VAL A 83 8.05 33.37 -3.67
N ILE A 84 7.52 34.23 -4.53
CA ILE A 84 7.07 33.83 -5.88
C ILE A 84 8.24 33.26 -6.70
N ILE A 85 9.36 33.99 -6.76
CA ILE A 85 10.57 33.57 -7.48
C ILE A 85 11.08 32.24 -6.90
N PHE A 86 11.12 32.11 -5.58
CA PHE A 86 11.56 30.91 -4.89
C PHE A 86 10.67 29.70 -5.19
N ILE A 87 9.34 29.87 -5.19
CA ILE A 87 8.40 28.80 -5.54
C ILE A 87 8.62 28.35 -6.99
N VAL A 88 8.79 29.29 -7.93
CA VAL A 88 9.07 28.96 -9.34
C VAL A 88 10.38 28.19 -9.47
N LEU A 89 11.43 28.61 -8.77
CA LEU A 89 12.73 27.93 -8.76
C LEU A 89 12.61 26.51 -8.22
N MET A 90 11.92 26.33 -7.09
CA MET A 90 11.71 25.02 -6.47
C MET A 90 10.86 24.07 -7.34
N ASN A 91 9.85 24.60 -8.03
CA ASN A 91 9.04 23.85 -8.99
C ASN A 91 9.88 23.38 -10.19
N SER A 92 10.77 24.24 -10.70
CA SER A 92 11.71 23.86 -11.78
C SER A 92 12.62 22.70 -11.37
N MET A 93 13.02 22.66 -10.09
CA MET A 93 13.83 21.58 -9.52
C MET A 93 13.03 20.32 -9.12
N LYS A 94 11.71 20.29 -9.34
CA LYS A 94 10.78 19.21 -8.94
C LYS A 94 10.76 18.91 -7.44
N LEU A 95 11.04 19.92 -6.60
CA LEU A 95 11.11 19.79 -5.13
C LEU A 95 9.79 20.21 -4.45
N SER A 96 8.65 19.84 -5.03
CA SER A 96 7.31 20.29 -4.61
C SER A 96 6.99 20.00 -3.14
N ASN A 97 7.46 18.85 -2.63
CA ASN A 97 7.21 18.39 -1.27
C ASN A 97 7.88 19.23 -0.17
N ALA A 98 8.80 20.12 -0.52
CA ALA A 98 9.55 20.96 0.42
C ALA A 98 9.23 22.46 0.30
N ILE A 99 8.40 22.86 -0.67
CA ILE A 99 8.13 24.27 -1.00
C ILE A 99 7.56 25.04 0.20
N SER A 100 6.51 24.52 0.84
CA SER A 100 5.81 25.26 1.90
C SER A 100 6.74 25.66 3.06
N ILE A 101 7.68 24.79 3.42
CA ILE A 101 8.54 24.98 4.59
C ILE A 101 9.74 25.84 4.24
N ALA A 102 10.30 25.65 3.06
CA ALA A 102 11.38 26.50 2.60
C ALA A 102 10.89 27.93 2.31
N ALA A 103 9.67 28.10 1.78
CA ALA A 103 9.04 29.41 1.64
C ALA A 103 8.78 30.07 3.01
N MET A 104 8.30 29.31 4.00
CA MET A 104 8.18 29.80 5.38
C MET A 104 9.55 30.25 5.92
N THR A 105 10.61 29.48 5.68
CA THR A 105 11.98 29.80 6.12
C THR A 105 12.49 31.08 5.46
N VAL A 106 12.25 31.27 4.15
CA VAL A 106 12.57 32.51 3.42
C VAL A 106 11.89 33.71 4.08
N VAL A 107 10.59 33.60 4.35
CA VAL A 107 9.82 34.68 4.99
C VAL A 107 10.36 35.01 6.38
N ILE A 108 10.68 34.00 7.19
CA ILE A 108 11.23 34.19 8.54
C ILE A 108 12.59 34.87 8.50
N ILE A 109 13.49 34.45 7.59
CA ILE A 109 14.81 35.07 7.43
C ILE A 109 14.64 36.53 7.01
N MET A 110 13.81 36.81 5.99
CA MET A 110 13.63 38.19 5.50
C MET A 110 12.94 39.10 6.51
N LEU A 111 12.04 38.60 7.38
CA LEU A 111 11.36 39.39 8.40
C LEU A 111 12.20 39.62 9.67
N SER A 112 13.23 38.81 9.89
CA SER A 112 14.03 38.91 11.10
C SER A 112 14.80 40.24 11.15
N PRO A 113 14.93 40.87 12.34
CA PRO A 113 15.68 42.10 12.51
C PRO A 113 17.19 41.86 12.46
N PHE A 114 17.88 42.58 11.58
CA PHE A 114 19.34 42.61 11.46
C PHE A 114 19.81 44.03 11.16
N ASP A 115 20.94 44.40 11.74
CA ASP A 115 21.53 45.74 11.62
C ASP A 115 22.71 45.76 10.63
N SER A 116 23.17 44.60 10.15
CA SER A 116 24.24 44.48 9.15
C SER A 116 24.06 43.28 8.19
N ASP A 117 24.68 43.36 7.01
CA ASP A 117 24.71 42.25 6.04
C ASP A 117 25.32 40.97 6.61
N GLN A 118 26.30 41.11 7.51
CA GLN A 118 26.92 39.97 8.21
C GLN A 118 25.92 39.25 9.15
N GLU A 119 25.02 40.00 9.80
CA GLU A 119 23.99 39.43 10.66
C GLU A 119 22.90 38.67 9.89
N ILE A 120 22.59 39.13 8.67
CA ILE A 120 21.66 38.42 7.76
C ILE A 120 22.24 37.06 7.38
N ILE A 121 23.51 37.01 6.96
CA ILE A 121 24.19 35.77 6.60
C ILE A 121 24.26 34.82 7.80
N LEU A 122 24.65 35.35 8.97
CA LEU A 122 24.70 34.58 10.20
C LEU A 122 23.33 33.98 10.54
N THR A 123 22.26 34.74 10.39
CA THR A 123 20.94 34.25 10.76
C THR A 123 20.35 33.30 9.73
N ALA A 124 20.57 33.53 8.44
CA ALA A 124 20.26 32.55 7.42
C ALA A 124 20.98 31.22 7.68
N SER A 125 22.27 31.26 8.05
CA SER A 125 23.05 30.06 8.38
C SER A 125 22.48 29.32 9.62
N LYS A 126 22.11 30.05 10.67
CA LYS A 126 21.45 29.48 11.87
C LYS A 126 20.14 28.80 11.52
N ARG A 127 19.28 29.45 10.73
CA ARG A 127 17.98 28.88 10.30
C ARG A 127 18.15 27.63 9.45
N VAL A 128 19.16 27.60 8.58
CA VAL A 128 19.48 26.38 7.81
C VAL A 128 19.94 25.27 8.75
N ILE A 129 20.85 25.53 9.69
CA ILE A 129 21.33 24.52 10.66
C ILE A 129 20.18 23.99 11.52
N GLU A 130 19.30 24.86 12.02
CA GLU A 130 18.09 24.50 12.79
C GLU A 130 17.18 23.54 12.00
N SER A 131 16.93 23.86 10.72
CA SER A 131 16.13 23.02 9.82
C SER A 131 16.81 21.67 9.57
N LEU A 132 18.12 21.65 9.31
CA LEU A 132 18.88 20.42 9.13
C LEU A 132 18.83 19.53 10.38
N LEU A 133 18.99 20.12 11.56
CA LEU A 133 18.88 19.40 12.83
C LEU A 133 17.51 18.74 12.98
N GLY A 134 16.42 19.50 12.74
CA GLY A 134 15.07 18.95 12.80
C GLY A 134 14.82 17.83 11.78
N VAL A 135 15.33 17.97 10.56
CA VAL A 135 15.22 16.92 9.52
C VAL A 135 15.96 15.64 9.94
N ILE A 136 17.19 15.78 10.46
CA ILE A 136 18.00 14.65 10.92
C ILE A 136 17.31 13.95 12.10
N ILE A 137 16.79 14.69 13.07
CA ILE A 137 16.08 14.12 14.22
C ILE A 137 14.81 13.41 13.78
N ALA A 138 14.00 14.01 12.90
CA ALA A 138 12.80 13.35 12.35
C ALA A 138 13.14 12.03 11.66
N PHE A 139 14.23 12.03 10.90
CA PHE A 139 14.72 10.85 10.20
C PHE A 139 15.19 9.76 11.18
N LEU A 140 16.03 10.09 12.15
CA LEU A 140 16.54 9.15 13.16
C LEU A 140 15.40 8.57 14.01
N VAL A 141 14.47 9.42 14.45
CA VAL A 141 13.29 8.99 15.22
C VAL A 141 12.43 8.05 14.40
N ASN A 142 12.14 8.38 13.13
CA ASN A 142 11.35 7.50 12.27
C ASN A 142 12.05 6.17 11.97
N LEU A 143 13.39 6.16 11.99
CA LEU A 143 14.19 4.97 11.79
C LEU A 143 14.20 4.05 13.02
N PHE A 144 14.44 4.61 14.20
CA PHE A 144 14.69 3.82 15.41
C PHE A 144 13.44 3.59 16.27
N ILE A 145 12.45 4.49 16.22
CA ILE A 145 11.27 4.42 17.07
C ILE A 145 10.10 3.84 16.27
N LEU A 146 9.77 2.58 16.55
CA LEU A 146 8.66 1.83 15.95
C LEU A 146 8.73 1.79 14.42
N PRO A 147 9.76 1.14 13.83
CA PRO A 147 9.78 0.92 12.39
C PRO A 147 8.48 0.23 12.00
N PRO A 148 7.69 0.81 11.08
CA PRO A 148 6.40 0.23 10.75
C PRO A 148 6.66 -1.14 10.13
N LYS A 149 6.07 -2.20 10.71
CA LYS A 149 6.12 -3.55 10.16
C LYS A 149 4.87 -3.74 9.29
N TYR A 150 4.92 -3.26 8.04
CA TYR A 150 3.75 -3.34 7.17
C TYR A 150 3.49 -4.76 6.65
N ASP A 151 4.46 -5.68 6.78
CA ASP A 151 4.38 -7.03 6.27
C ASP A 151 3.27 -7.86 6.92
N ALA A 152 3.21 -7.88 8.26
CA ALA A 152 2.17 -8.58 9.00
C ALA A 152 0.79 -7.94 8.78
N VAL A 153 0.73 -6.61 8.75
CA VAL A 153 -0.53 -5.86 8.55
C VAL A 153 -1.11 -6.10 7.15
N VAL A 154 -0.29 -6.04 6.11
CA VAL A 154 -0.71 -6.36 4.73
C VAL A 154 -1.20 -7.80 4.65
N TYR A 155 -0.47 -8.73 5.23
CA TYR A 155 -0.83 -10.14 5.21
C TYR A 155 -2.17 -10.42 5.89
N ASP A 156 -2.38 -9.88 7.09
CA ASP A 156 -3.62 -10.04 7.86
C ASP A 156 -4.82 -9.43 7.14
N GLU A 157 -4.66 -8.23 6.57
CA GLU A 157 -5.72 -7.57 5.81
C GLU A 157 -6.08 -8.36 4.53
N ILE A 158 -5.11 -8.95 3.85
CA ILE A 158 -5.36 -9.86 2.71
C ILE A 158 -6.13 -11.11 3.18
N ASN A 159 -5.69 -11.76 4.25
CA ASN A 159 -6.28 -13.03 4.73
C ASN A 159 -7.73 -12.83 5.20
N THR A 160 -7.97 -11.80 6.01
CA THR A 160 -9.32 -11.44 6.47
C THR A 160 -10.24 -11.07 5.31
N THR A 161 -9.76 -10.25 4.37
CA THR A 161 -10.55 -9.90 3.17
C THR A 161 -10.83 -11.13 2.30
N ASN A 162 -9.86 -12.05 2.15
CA ASN A 162 -10.06 -13.29 1.41
C ASN A 162 -11.15 -14.17 2.03
N THR A 163 -11.11 -14.35 3.36
CA THR A 163 -12.11 -15.14 4.09
C THR A 163 -13.53 -14.63 3.81
N GLU A 164 -13.71 -13.32 3.93
CA GLU A 164 -14.97 -12.62 3.66
C GLU A 164 -15.43 -12.75 2.20
N ILE A 165 -14.52 -12.68 1.22
CA ILE A 165 -14.84 -12.89 -0.21
C ILE A 165 -15.22 -14.34 -0.48
N SER A 166 -14.50 -15.32 0.10
CA SER A 166 -14.81 -16.74 -0.05
C SER A 166 -16.20 -17.07 0.52
N ILE A 167 -16.59 -16.49 1.67
CA ILE A 167 -17.95 -16.64 2.22
C ILE A 167 -19.00 -16.15 1.21
N ARG A 168 -18.80 -14.97 0.61
CA ARG A 168 -19.72 -14.37 -0.37
C ARG A 168 -19.80 -15.18 -1.66
N LEU A 169 -18.66 -15.68 -2.16
CA LEU A 169 -18.61 -16.58 -3.33
C LEU A 169 -19.40 -17.87 -3.09
N ARG A 170 -19.30 -18.46 -1.90
CA ARG A 170 -20.10 -19.65 -1.56
C ARG A 170 -21.59 -19.35 -1.48
N ALA A 171 -21.93 -18.16 -0.99
CA ALA A 171 -23.30 -17.81 -0.75
C ALA A 171 -24.06 -17.42 -2.02
N ILE A 172 -23.44 -16.69 -2.96
CA ILE A 172 -24.07 -16.32 -4.24
C ILE A 172 -24.45 -17.55 -5.09
N LEU A 173 -23.74 -18.67 -4.90
CA LEU A 173 -24.00 -19.92 -5.61
C LEU A 173 -25.12 -20.74 -4.98
N ARG A 174 -25.63 -20.36 -3.79
CA ARG A 174 -26.76 -21.02 -3.13
C ARG A 174 -28.05 -20.28 -3.49
N LYS A 175 -29.10 -21.01 -3.89
CA LYS A 175 -30.42 -20.48 -4.31
C LYS A 175 -31.23 -19.84 -3.16
N ASN A 176 -30.58 -19.51 -2.04
CA ASN A 176 -31.24 -19.13 -0.79
C ASN A 176 -31.19 -17.60 -0.64
N GLY A 177 -32.24 -16.94 -1.14
CA GLY A 177 -32.55 -15.53 -0.88
C GLY A 177 -31.97 -14.57 -1.91
N GLU A 178 -32.78 -13.58 -2.29
CA GLU A 178 -32.30 -12.35 -2.92
C GLU A 178 -31.15 -11.81 -2.08
N TYR A 179 -29.93 -11.89 -2.60
CA TYR A 179 -28.73 -11.31 -1.99
C TYR A 179 -28.78 -9.79 -2.14
N SER A 180 -29.74 -9.15 -1.46
CA SER A 180 -30.09 -7.72 -1.60
C SER A 180 -28.96 -6.77 -1.18
N THR A 181 -27.89 -7.28 -0.58
CA THR A 181 -26.73 -6.51 -0.11
C THR A 181 -25.47 -6.64 -0.98
N LEU A 182 -25.46 -7.43 -2.06
CA LEU A 182 -24.18 -7.77 -2.72
C LEU A 182 -23.48 -6.58 -3.40
N ASN A 183 -24.24 -5.54 -3.80
CA ASN A 183 -23.65 -4.28 -4.28
C ASN A 183 -22.83 -3.57 -3.18
N SER A 184 -23.31 -3.61 -1.94
CA SER A 184 -22.60 -3.06 -0.78
C SER A 184 -21.34 -3.88 -0.46
N ASP A 185 -21.44 -5.21 -0.59
CA ASP A 185 -20.32 -6.13 -0.42
C ASP A 185 -19.21 -5.91 -1.46
N LEU A 186 -19.57 -5.73 -2.73
CA LEU A 186 -18.60 -5.42 -3.80
C LEU A 186 -17.97 -4.03 -3.63
N SER A 187 -18.72 -3.07 -3.08
CA SER A 187 -18.16 -1.76 -2.71
C SER A 187 -17.13 -1.91 -1.58
N TRP A 188 -17.52 -2.61 -0.51
CA TRP A 188 -16.64 -2.93 0.62
C TRP A 188 -15.34 -3.63 0.15
N ALA A 189 -15.46 -4.64 -0.70
CA ALA A 189 -14.31 -5.38 -1.25
C ALA A 189 -13.35 -4.46 -2.01
N ARG A 190 -13.87 -3.54 -2.84
CA ARG A 190 -13.06 -2.56 -3.57
C ARG A 190 -12.32 -1.61 -2.63
N HIS A 191 -12.98 -1.15 -1.56
CA HIS A 191 -12.34 -0.30 -0.55
C HIS A 191 -11.21 -1.05 0.19
N LYS A 192 -11.47 -2.30 0.59
CA LYS A 192 -10.47 -3.16 1.24
C LYS A 192 -9.26 -3.44 0.37
N ILE A 193 -9.46 -3.81 -0.90
CA ILE A 193 -8.37 -4.07 -1.84
C ILE A 193 -7.53 -2.81 -2.08
N ARG A 194 -8.18 -1.63 -2.20
CA ARG A 194 -7.44 -0.36 -2.34
C ARG A 194 -6.56 -0.10 -1.12
N HIS A 195 -7.10 -0.29 0.08
CA HIS A 195 -6.34 -0.13 1.31
C HIS A 195 -5.15 -1.10 1.39
N ILE A 196 -5.35 -2.37 1.03
CA ILE A 196 -4.27 -3.37 0.93
C ILE A 196 -3.17 -2.91 -0.04
N GLN A 197 -3.53 -2.34 -1.20
CA GLN A 197 -2.57 -1.82 -2.17
C GLN A 197 -1.77 -0.64 -1.62
N GLU A 198 -2.42 0.29 -0.90
CA GLU A 198 -1.74 1.41 -0.23
C GLU A 198 -0.73 0.90 0.81
N LEU A 199 -1.12 -0.06 1.65
CA LEU A 199 -0.23 -0.69 2.63
C LEU A 199 0.92 -1.44 1.96
N PHE A 200 0.66 -2.13 0.84
CA PHE A 200 1.68 -2.86 0.08
C PHE A 200 2.71 -1.92 -0.55
N GLU A 201 2.32 -0.74 -1.03
CA GLU A 201 3.27 0.25 -1.52
C GLU A 201 4.13 0.82 -0.38
N LEU A 202 3.54 1.07 0.81
CA LEU A 202 4.32 1.46 2.00
C LEU A 202 5.34 0.39 2.41
N LEU A 203 4.95 -0.89 2.35
CA LEU A 203 5.86 -2.01 2.59
C LEU A 203 7.01 -2.03 1.57
N LYS A 204 6.71 -1.85 0.27
CA LYS A 204 7.72 -1.83 -0.79
C LYS A 204 8.75 -0.71 -0.61
N GLU A 205 8.36 0.41 0.00
CA GLU A 205 9.25 1.53 0.33
C GLU A 205 10.23 1.21 1.48
N GLU A 206 9.93 0.29 2.40
CA GLU A 206 10.88 -0.17 3.43
C GLU A 206 12.16 -0.76 2.81
N ARG A 207 12.08 -1.24 1.57
CA ARG A 207 13.19 -1.84 0.82
C ARG A 207 14.44 -0.97 0.79
N VAL A 208 14.26 0.36 0.76
CA VAL A 208 15.39 1.29 0.59
C VAL A 208 16.40 1.12 1.74
N TRP A 209 15.96 0.66 2.91
CA TRP A 209 16.72 0.74 4.16
C TRP A 209 17.20 -0.58 4.77
N ARG A 210 16.75 -1.74 4.28
CA ARG A 210 17.27 -3.05 4.74
C ARG A 210 18.58 -3.36 4.01
N GLY A 211 19.73 -3.15 4.65
CA GLY A 211 21.04 -3.52 4.08
C GLY A 211 21.28 -5.03 4.01
N LYS A 212 20.81 -5.79 5.01
CA LYS A 212 20.88 -7.27 5.07
C LYS A 212 19.48 -7.86 4.82
N GLY A 213 19.39 -9.01 4.14
CA GLY A 213 18.10 -9.69 3.88
C GLY A 213 17.28 -9.16 2.70
N ILE A 214 17.87 -8.35 1.79
CA ILE A 214 17.16 -7.75 0.64
C ILE A 214 16.51 -8.80 -0.26
N THR A 215 17.20 -9.92 -0.50
CA THR A 215 16.70 -11.00 -1.37
C THR A 215 15.48 -11.68 -0.77
N GLU A 216 15.51 -11.98 0.53
CA GLU A 216 14.41 -12.57 1.29
C GLU A 216 13.19 -11.64 1.30
N PHE A 217 13.42 -10.35 1.58
CA PHE A 217 12.39 -9.33 1.53
C PHE A 217 11.76 -9.21 0.13
N LYS A 218 12.56 -9.23 -0.94
CA LYS A 218 12.06 -9.23 -2.32
C LYS A 218 11.19 -10.45 -2.61
N ARG A 219 11.58 -11.64 -2.13
CA ARG A 219 10.76 -12.86 -2.29
C ARG A 219 9.44 -12.72 -1.56
N LYS A 220 9.44 -12.22 -0.32
CA LYS A 220 8.22 -11.93 0.45
C LYS A 220 7.30 -10.95 -0.29
N LEU A 221 7.84 -9.87 -0.86
CA LEU A 221 7.06 -8.93 -1.70
C LEU A 221 6.43 -9.61 -2.91
N VAL A 222 7.15 -10.53 -3.57
CA VAL A 222 6.61 -11.29 -4.72
C VAL A 222 5.44 -12.18 -4.29
N ILE A 223 5.54 -12.85 -3.13
CA ILE A 223 4.47 -13.70 -2.60
C ILE A 223 3.25 -12.87 -2.23
N LEU A 224 3.43 -11.79 -1.45
CA LEU A 224 2.33 -10.88 -1.08
C LEU A 224 1.65 -10.27 -2.30
N ARG A 225 2.41 -9.89 -3.34
CA ARG A 225 1.84 -9.46 -4.62
C ARG A 225 0.99 -10.55 -5.25
N SER A 226 1.44 -11.80 -5.21
CA SER A 226 0.68 -12.94 -5.77
C SER A 226 -0.60 -13.20 -4.96
N PHE A 227 -0.60 -13.02 -3.63
CA PHE A 227 -1.81 -13.07 -2.82
C PHE A 227 -2.81 -11.98 -3.21
N ILE A 228 -2.34 -10.73 -3.38
CA ILE A 228 -3.17 -9.61 -3.84
C ILE A 228 -3.77 -9.92 -5.22
N GLN A 229 -3.00 -10.53 -6.13
CA GLN A 229 -3.51 -10.93 -7.45
C GLN A 229 -4.63 -12.00 -7.33
N ALA A 230 -4.42 -13.04 -6.52
CA ALA A 230 -5.44 -14.06 -6.29
C ALA A 230 -6.73 -13.48 -5.67
N LEU A 231 -6.60 -12.57 -4.70
CA LEU A 231 -7.73 -11.86 -4.10
C LEU A 231 -8.50 -10.97 -5.10
N ASN A 232 -7.79 -10.32 -6.03
CA ASN A 232 -8.43 -9.55 -7.11
C ASN A 232 -9.20 -10.47 -8.07
N HIS A 233 -8.66 -11.65 -8.38
CA HIS A 233 -9.34 -12.62 -9.24
C HIS A 233 -10.58 -13.23 -8.57
N SER A 234 -10.51 -13.59 -7.29
CA SER A 234 -11.69 -14.07 -6.54
C SER A 234 -12.78 -13.01 -6.44
N THR A 235 -12.41 -11.75 -6.19
CA THR A 235 -13.36 -10.63 -6.13
C THR A 235 -13.99 -10.34 -7.49
N ARG A 236 -13.20 -10.45 -8.58
CA ARG A 236 -13.73 -10.32 -9.94
C ARG A 236 -14.72 -11.43 -10.29
N LEU A 237 -14.44 -12.67 -9.88
CA LEU A 237 -15.35 -13.79 -10.04
C LEU A 237 -16.68 -13.53 -9.29
N LEU A 238 -16.61 -13.07 -8.03
CA LEU A 238 -17.79 -12.69 -7.26
C LEU A 238 -18.63 -11.63 -7.98
N ARG A 239 -17.97 -10.60 -8.53
CA ARG A 239 -18.65 -9.55 -9.29
C ARG A 239 -19.34 -10.07 -10.54
N LEU A 240 -18.68 -10.92 -11.34
CA LEU A 240 -19.29 -11.46 -12.57
C LEU A 240 -20.44 -12.42 -12.28
N LEU A 241 -20.32 -13.24 -11.23
CA LEU A 241 -21.41 -14.10 -10.79
C LEU A 241 -22.62 -13.26 -10.37
N HIS A 242 -22.39 -12.10 -9.74
CA HIS A 242 -23.43 -11.15 -9.40
C HIS A 242 -24.09 -10.49 -10.60
N GLU A 243 -23.27 -9.89 -11.48
CA GLU A 243 -23.72 -9.22 -12.70
C GLU A 243 -24.54 -10.16 -13.59
N HIS A 244 -24.19 -11.45 -13.61
CA HIS A 244 -24.83 -12.47 -14.44
C HIS A 244 -25.56 -13.54 -13.62
N THR A 245 -26.08 -13.17 -12.45
CA THR A 245 -26.77 -14.10 -11.54
C THR A 245 -27.88 -14.89 -12.24
N ASN A 246 -28.73 -14.20 -13.02
CA ASN A 246 -29.85 -14.81 -13.74
C ASN A 246 -29.37 -15.91 -14.70
N VAL A 247 -28.33 -15.62 -15.50
CA VAL A 247 -27.75 -16.59 -16.43
C VAL A 247 -27.26 -17.83 -15.70
N VAL A 248 -26.57 -17.67 -14.57
CA VAL A 248 -26.06 -18.80 -13.77
C VAL A 248 -27.20 -19.66 -13.24
N PHE A 249 -28.31 -19.06 -12.81
CA PHE A 249 -29.44 -19.80 -12.26
C PHE A 249 -30.32 -20.49 -13.33
N GLU A 250 -30.23 -20.08 -14.59
CA GLU A 250 -30.88 -20.72 -15.74
C GLU A 250 -30.06 -21.88 -16.35
N LEU A 251 -28.82 -22.09 -15.92
CA LEU A 251 -28.02 -23.22 -16.38
C LEU A 251 -28.58 -24.56 -15.87
N PRO A 252 -28.35 -25.68 -16.59
CA PRO A 252 -28.72 -27.02 -16.13
C PRO A 252 -28.18 -27.32 -14.73
N ASP A 253 -28.98 -28.02 -13.91
CA ASP A 253 -28.65 -28.34 -12.51
C ASP A 253 -27.29 -29.02 -12.35
N SER A 254 -26.95 -29.93 -13.27
CA SER A 254 -25.66 -30.60 -13.33
C SER A 254 -24.50 -29.60 -13.50
N LEU A 255 -24.61 -28.68 -14.46
CA LEU A 255 -23.58 -27.68 -14.73
C LEU A 255 -23.45 -26.66 -13.57
N ARG A 256 -24.57 -26.27 -12.95
CA ARG A 256 -24.55 -25.41 -11.76
C ARG A 256 -23.83 -26.08 -10.59
N LEU A 257 -24.04 -27.39 -10.41
CA LEU A 257 -23.33 -28.17 -9.40
C LEU A 257 -21.83 -28.22 -9.71
N GLU A 258 -21.43 -28.49 -10.96
CA GLU A 258 -20.02 -28.50 -11.37
C GLU A 258 -19.34 -27.14 -11.11
N ILE A 259 -20.01 -26.02 -11.46
CA ILE A 259 -19.50 -24.66 -11.17
C ILE A 259 -19.33 -24.46 -9.66
N ARG A 260 -20.31 -24.88 -8.86
CA ARG A 260 -20.26 -24.74 -7.40
C ARG A 260 -19.10 -25.51 -6.78
N GLU A 261 -18.98 -26.80 -7.12
CA GLU A 261 -17.89 -27.65 -6.64
C GLU A 261 -16.52 -27.08 -7.05
N ARG A 262 -16.44 -26.51 -8.26
CA ARG A 262 -15.21 -25.89 -8.72
C ARG A 262 -14.84 -24.67 -7.90
N ILE A 263 -15.78 -23.76 -7.67
CA ILE A 263 -15.53 -22.54 -6.91
C ILE A 263 -15.20 -22.87 -5.44
N GLU A 264 -15.86 -23.88 -4.86
CA GLU A 264 -15.52 -24.37 -3.51
C GLU A 264 -14.08 -24.88 -3.47
N THR A 265 -13.69 -25.70 -4.46
CA THR A 265 -12.31 -26.20 -4.57
C THR A 265 -11.30 -25.05 -4.64
N LEU A 266 -11.58 -23.99 -5.41
CA LEU A 266 -10.70 -22.83 -5.52
C LEU A 266 -10.63 -22.02 -4.21
N CYS A 267 -11.76 -21.85 -3.51
CA CYS A 267 -11.78 -21.18 -2.21
C CYS A 267 -10.98 -21.97 -1.16
N ALA A 268 -11.20 -23.28 -1.08
CA ALA A 268 -10.47 -24.17 -0.19
C ALA A 268 -8.96 -24.19 -0.52
N ALA A 269 -8.60 -24.23 -1.81
CA ALA A 269 -7.20 -24.15 -2.22
C ALA A 269 -6.56 -22.82 -1.79
N HIS A 270 -7.26 -21.70 -1.91
CA HIS A 270 -6.75 -20.40 -1.47
C HIS A 270 -6.52 -20.36 0.05
N GLU A 271 -7.50 -20.81 0.84
CA GLU A 271 -7.40 -20.94 2.30
C GLU A 271 -6.22 -21.83 2.72
N GLN A 272 -6.01 -22.95 2.03
CA GLN A 272 -4.88 -23.83 2.33
C GLN A 272 -3.53 -23.24 1.94
N ILE A 273 -3.45 -22.42 0.89
CA ILE A 273 -2.21 -21.71 0.58
C ILE A 273 -1.86 -20.71 1.69
N PHE A 274 -2.85 -20.06 2.33
CA PHE A 274 -2.61 -19.26 3.54
C PHE A 274 -2.05 -20.13 4.67
N LEU A 275 -2.69 -21.26 4.99
CA LEU A 275 -2.21 -22.20 6.01
C LEU A 275 -0.78 -22.69 5.74
N LYS A 276 -0.45 -22.96 4.47
CA LYS A 276 0.90 -23.32 4.06
C LYS A 276 1.86 -22.17 4.30
N PHE A 277 1.48 -20.96 3.92
CA PHE A 277 2.32 -19.78 4.13
C PHE A 277 2.57 -19.51 5.63
N ASP A 278 1.57 -19.74 6.49
CA ASP A 278 1.68 -19.70 7.95
C ASP A 278 2.53 -20.84 8.55
N GLY A 279 2.93 -21.83 7.74
CA GLY A 279 3.66 -23.02 8.21
C GLY A 279 2.80 -24.01 8.98
N ARG A 280 1.46 -23.91 8.91
CA ARG A 280 0.51 -24.79 9.60
C ARG A 280 0.28 -26.12 8.89
N ILE A 281 0.67 -26.22 7.61
CA ILE A 281 0.64 -27.44 6.80
C ILE A 281 1.94 -27.57 6.00
N SER A 282 2.27 -28.79 5.55
CA SER A 282 3.56 -29.03 4.90
C SER A 282 3.71 -28.28 3.58
N PRO A 283 4.92 -27.79 3.22
CA PRO A 283 5.18 -27.15 1.93
C PRO A 283 4.89 -28.04 0.71
N THR A 284 4.95 -29.36 0.88
CA THR A 284 4.69 -30.38 -0.16
C THR A 284 3.22 -30.82 -0.24
N GLU A 285 2.42 -30.47 0.75
CA GLU A 285 0.96 -30.67 0.75
C GLU A 285 0.28 -29.56 -0.08
N VAL A 286 -1.03 -29.61 -0.34
CA VAL A 286 -1.76 -28.73 -1.31
C VAL A 286 -1.51 -29.10 -2.79
N ASN A 287 -2.00 -30.28 -3.18
CA ASN A 287 -1.93 -30.83 -4.55
C ASN A 287 -3.29 -30.82 -5.29
N PHE A 288 -4.20 -29.91 -4.94
CA PHE A 288 -5.57 -29.83 -5.48
C PHE A 288 -5.67 -29.79 -7.01
N PHE A 289 -4.66 -29.24 -7.69
CA PHE A 289 -4.69 -29.09 -9.15
C PHE A 289 -4.41 -30.39 -9.91
N GLN A 290 -3.65 -31.33 -9.33
CA GLN A 290 -3.37 -32.61 -9.97
C GLN A 290 -4.60 -33.53 -9.95
N SER A 291 -5.25 -33.64 -8.78
CA SER A 291 -6.40 -34.53 -8.58
C SER A 291 -7.68 -34.06 -9.28
N THR A 292 -7.79 -32.76 -9.63
CA THR A 292 -9.00 -32.18 -10.25
C THR A 292 -8.88 -31.89 -11.74
N SER A 293 -7.78 -32.30 -12.38
CA SER A 293 -7.49 -31.98 -13.79
C SER A 293 -8.55 -32.47 -14.79
N GLN A 294 -9.06 -33.70 -14.61
CA GLN A 294 -10.13 -34.26 -15.44
C GLN A 294 -11.47 -33.54 -15.22
N TYR A 295 -11.87 -33.32 -13.97
CA TYR A 295 -13.09 -32.57 -13.63
C TYR A 295 -13.06 -31.14 -14.18
N ARG A 296 -11.88 -30.51 -14.20
CA ARG A 296 -11.70 -29.19 -14.81
C ARG A 296 -11.95 -29.21 -16.32
N GLN A 297 -11.36 -30.15 -17.05
CA GLN A 297 -11.58 -30.26 -18.49
C GLN A 297 -13.06 -30.49 -18.81
N HIS A 298 -13.71 -31.39 -18.08
CA HIS A 298 -15.14 -31.65 -18.21
C HIS A 298 -16.00 -30.40 -17.98
N LEU A 299 -15.75 -29.65 -16.90
CA LEU A 299 -16.46 -28.40 -16.63
C LEU A 299 -16.27 -27.38 -17.76
N ILE A 300 -15.03 -27.16 -18.19
CA ILE A 300 -14.71 -26.20 -19.26
C ILE A 300 -15.44 -26.58 -20.55
N ASP A 301 -15.41 -27.86 -20.93
CA ASP A 301 -16.10 -28.36 -22.13
C ASP A 301 -17.61 -28.14 -22.03
N ASN A 302 -18.21 -28.41 -20.87
CA ASN A 302 -19.64 -28.21 -20.65
C ASN A 302 -20.04 -26.73 -20.62
N MET A 303 -19.20 -25.85 -20.08
CA MET A 303 -19.42 -24.40 -20.14
C MET A 303 -19.33 -23.88 -21.58
N PHE A 304 -18.38 -24.35 -22.39
CA PHE A 304 -18.30 -23.97 -23.80
C PHE A 304 -19.47 -24.51 -24.62
N LYS A 305 -19.92 -25.74 -24.35
CA LYS A 305 -21.15 -26.28 -24.96
C LYS A 305 -22.36 -25.41 -24.60
N ALA A 306 -22.52 -25.03 -23.34
CA ALA A 306 -23.61 -24.17 -22.89
C ALA A 306 -23.57 -22.78 -23.56
N ALA A 307 -22.38 -22.22 -23.77
CA ALA A 307 -22.22 -20.96 -24.49
C ALA A 307 -22.63 -21.08 -25.96
N ARG A 308 -22.18 -22.14 -26.66
CA ARG A 308 -22.50 -22.38 -28.08
C ARG A 308 -23.96 -22.70 -28.37
N LEU A 309 -24.61 -23.47 -27.49
CA LEU A 309 -26.05 -23.76 -27.63
C LEU A 309 -26.92 -22.50 -27.55
N SER A 310 -26.35 -21.37 -27.12
CA SER A 310 -27.01 -20.06 -27.07
C SER A 310 -26.72 -19.21 -28.32
N GLU A 311 -26.03 -19.72 -29.35
CA GLU A 311 -25.66 -18.97 -30.57
C GLU A 311 -26.52 -19.31 -31.80
N ASP A 312 -27.35 -20.36 -31.74
CA ASP A 312 -28.05 -20.92 -32.91
C ASP A 312 -29.32 -20.13 -33.36
N GLU A 313 -29.70 -19.04 -32.68
CA GLU A 313 -30.83 -18.16 -33.10
C GLU A 313 -30.48 -16.66 -33.03
N THR A 314 -31.04 -15.86 -33.93
CA THR A 314 -30.77 -14.40 -34.12
C THR A 314 -31.31 -13.49 -33.02
N ASP A 315 -31.34 -13.94 -31.77
CA ASP A 315 -31.84 -13.16 -30.62
C ASP A 315 -30.70 -12.54 -29.82
N THR A 316 -30.83 -11.24 -29.53
CA THR A 316 -29.84 -10.46 -28.75
C THR A 316 -29.71 -10.99 -27.31
N SER A 317 -30.80 -11.55 -26.76
CA SER A 317 -30.84 -12.11 -25.41
C SER A 317 -29.91 -13.33 -25.24
N GLN A 318 -29.79 -14.18 -26.26
CA GLN A 318 -28.96 -15.38 -26.16
C GLN A 318 -27.47 -15.08 -26.36
N LEU A 319 -27.13 -14.05 -27.14
CA LEU A 319 -25.76 -13.54 -27.23
C LEU A 319 -25.25 -13.01 -25.89
N GLU A 320 -26.08 -12.28 -25.14
CA GLU A 320 -25.75 -11.83 -23.79
C GLU A 320 -25.49 -13.01 -22.84
N ARG A 321 -26.29 -14.07 -22.96
CA ARG A 321 -26.12 -15.31 -22.19
C ARG A 321 -24.80 -16.01 -22.52
N SER A 322 -24.48 -16.20 -23.80
CA SER A 322 -23.21 -16.80 -24.24
C SER A 322 -22.01 -16.00 -23.71
N ASN A 323 -22.05 -14.67 -23.86
CA ASN A 323 -21.01 -13.78 -23.36
C ASN A 323 -20.81 -13.90 -21.84
N ALA A 324 -21.90 -13.94 -21.06
CA ALA A 324 -21.85 -14.12 -19.62
C ALA A 324 -21.15 -15.44 -19.23
N ILE A 325 -21.52 -16.56 -19.88
CA ILE A 325 -20.91 -17.87 -19.62
C ILE A 325 -19.41 -17.84 -19.93
N ILE A 326 -19.01 -17.26 -21.05
CA ILE A 326 -17.59 -17.11 -21.45
C ILE A 326 -16.83 -16.28 -20.41
N LEU A 327 -17.39 -15.15 -19.97
CA LEU A 327 -16.76 -14.28 -18.98
C LEU A 327 -16.58 -14.98 -17.63
N ILE A 328 -17.60 -15.70 -17.15
CA ILE A 328 -17.51 -16.49 -15.91
C ILE A 328 -16.45 -17.58 -16.06
N THR A 329 -16.48 -18.35 -17.15
CA THR A 329 -15.48 -19.40 -17.44
C THR A 329 -14.06 -18.84 -17.39
N SER A 330 -13.83 -17.72 -18.08
CA SER A 330 -12.51 -17.09 -18.15
C SER A 330 -12.00 -16.63 -16.78
N THR A 331 -12.89 -16.20 -15.89
CA THR A 331 -12.50 -15.72 -14.55
C THR A 331 -12.28 -16.84 -13.55
N ILE A 332 -13.01 -17.97 -13.68
CA ILE A 332 -12.69 -19.20 -12.97
C ILE A 332 -11.28 -19.66 -13.33
N ILE A 333 -10.95 -19.70 -14.63
CA ILE A 333 -9.61 -20.09 -15.11
C ILE A 333 -8.52 -19.13 -14.59
N ARG A 334 -8.74 -17.81 -14.69
CA ARG A 334 -7.76 -16.83 -14.19
C ARG A 334 -7.55 -16.93 -12.69
N TYR A 335 -8.60 -17.19 -11.91
CA TYR A 335 -8.47 -17.38 -10.48
C TYR A 335 -7.65 -18.64 -10.17
N GLU A 336 -7.94 -19.75 -10.84
CA GLU A 336 -7.14 -20.97 -10.76
C GLU A 336 -5.65 -20.75 -11.07
N GLU A 337 -5.33 -20.15 -12.23
CA GLU A 337 -3.94 -19.89 -12.64
C GLU A 337 -3.19 -19.05 -11.61
N SER A 338 -3.87 -18.04 -11.03
CA SER A 338 -3.30 -17.20 -9.98
C SER A 338 -3.00 -17.99 -8.70
N LEU A 339 -3.86 -18.95 -8.32
CA LEU A 339 -3.64 -19.83 -7.17
C LEU A 339 -2.53 -20.85 -7.43
N MET A 340 -2.43 -21.40 -8.66
CA MET A 340 -1.32 -22.28 -9.05
C MET A 340 0.02 -21.55 -8.93
N ARG A 341 0.10 -20.33 -9.47
CA ARG A 341 1.29 -19.49 -9.35
C ARG A 341 1.62 -19.17 -7.90
N LEU A 342 0.61 -18.79 -7.11
CA LEU A 342 0.77 -18.48 -5.69
C LEU A 342 1.28 -19.70 -4.91
N ASN A 343 0.71 -20.88 -5.11
CA ASN A 343 1.13 -22.12 -4.46
C ASN A 343 2.59 -22.46 -4.81
N MET A 344 3.00 -22.30 -6.07
CA MET A 344 4.40 -22.51 -6.48
C MET A 344 5.35 -21.53 -5.78
N LEU A 345 4.98 -20.25 -5.68
CA LEU A 345 5.79 -19.23 -5.00
C LEU A 345 5.91 -19.52 -3.49
N VAL A 346 4.82 -19.86 -2.83
CA VAL A 346 4.81 -20.20 -1.40
C VAL A 346 5.63 -21.47 -1.13
N ARG A 347 5.51 -22.50 -1.98
CA ARG A 347 6.33 -23.72 -1.88
C ARG A 347 7.82 -23.42 -2.03
N SER A 348 8.19 -22.58 -2.99
CA SER A 348 9.59 -22.17 -3.21
C SER A 348 10.15 -21.36 -2.04
N TYR A 349 9.32 -20.56 -1.37
CA TYR A 349 9.71 -19.80 -0.18
C TYR A 349 10.08 -20.72 0.99
N HIS A 350 9.07 -21.45 1.49
CA HIS A 350 9.11 -22.85 1.95
C HIS A 350 10.48 -23.55 1.96
N LEU A 351 10.74 -24.21 0.84
CA LEU A 351 11.80 -25.20 0.70
C LEU A 351 13.22 -24.61 0.77
N HIS A 352 13.36 -23.30 0.61
CA HIS A 352 14.67 -22.66 0.56
C HIS A 352 14.99 -21.81 1.81
N HIS A 353 14.06 -21.68 2.76
CA HIS A 353 14.20 -20.78 3.93
C HIS A 353 13.59 -21.39 5.20
N VAL A 354 14.04 -22.59 5.61
CA VAL A 354 13.56 -23.29 6.83
C VAL A 354 13.78 -22.48 8.12
N ASP A 355 14.81 -21.62 8.14
CA ASP A 355 15.14 -20.76 9.27
C ASP A 355 14.28 -19.48 9.35
N ASP A 356 13.58 -19.14 8.27
CA ASP A 356 12.77 -17.95 8.14
C ASP A 356 11.34 -18.28 8.60
N LYS A 357 11.19 -18.50 9.91
CA LYS A 357 9.89 -18.75 10.55
C LYS A 357 9.05 -17.49 10.46
N PHE A 358 8.34 -17.30 9.34
CA PHE A 358 7.12 -16.50 9.33
C PHE A 358 6.07 -17.22 10.20
N GLN A 359 6.19 -17.09 11.52
CA GLN A 359 5.03 -17.18 12.38
C GLN A 359 4.31 -15.85 12.18
N ALA A 360 3.08 -15.89 11.69
CA ALA A 360 2.20 -14.75 11.87
C ALA A 360 2.20 -14.46 13.39
N ASP A 361 2.84 -13.36 13.81
CA ASP A 361 2.82 -12.86 15.18
C ASP A 361 1.39 -12.48 15.63
N SER A 362 0.36 -12.76 14.81
CA SER A 362 -1.05 -12.54 15.08
C SER A 362 -1.58 -13.26 16.32
N LEU A 363 -0.83 -14.21 16.90
CA LEU A 363 -1.19 -14.88 18.15
C LEU A 363 -0.29 -14.59 19.35
N LYS A 364 0.86 -13.91 19.19
CA LYS A 364 1.65 -13.48 20.36
C LYS A 364 1.15 -12.18 21.00
N GLY A 365 0.24 -11.46 20.32
CA GLY A 365 -0.39 -10.23 20.83
C GLY A 365 -1.74 -10.42 21.53
N LEU A 366 -2.23 -11.64 21.70
CA LEU A 366 -3.50 -11.93 22.41
C LEU A 366 -3.30 -12.63 23.77
N GLU A 367 -2.06 -12.92 24.15
CA GLU A 367 -1.69 -13.31 25.51
C GLU A 367 -0.57 -12.41 26.03
N LYS A 368 -0.92 -11.18 26.44
CA LYS A 368 -0.47 -10.49 27.66
C LYS A 368 -0.86 -9.01 27.67
#